data_AF-D5DMT3-F1
#
_entry.id   AF-D5DMT3-F1
#
_cell.length_a   1.000
_cell.length_b   1.000
_cell.length_c   1.000
_cell.angle_alpha   90.00
_cell.angle_beta   90.00
_cell.angle_gamma   90.00
#
_symmetry.space_group_name_H-M   'P 1'
#
loop_
_entity.id
_entity.type
_entity.pdbx_description
1 polymer ?
#
loop_
_entity_poly.entity_id
_entity_poly.type
_entity_poly.pdbx_seq_one_letter_code
_entity_poly.pdbx_strand_id
1 'polypeptide(L)'
;MKKPELLVTPTAVSEIESLLQAGATAVMVGEQRYGLRLAGEFKREDIVEAVNIAHQHNAKVYVAMNGLFHNDKIAELNEYILFLKEASVDAIVFGDPAVLMAVRETAPEMKMHWSTETTGTNWYSCNYWGRKGAKRAVLARELSMDSIIDIKEKAEVEIEVQVHGMTCMFQSKRSLLGNYFEYQGKVMEIENRKVEKDMFLLDNERNNKYPIFEDENGTHIMSPNDMCIIDELSEMIDAEVDVFKIDGVLKSPQYILEVTKKYRQAIDLCVDDREEYENVKDDLLEEIESLQPINRPLDTGFFFKETVY
;
A
#
# COMPACT_ATOMS: atom_id res chain seq x y z
N MET A 1 -14.66 5.10 -20.04
CA MET A 1 -14.91 4.47 -18.72
C MET A 1 -14.23 5.32 -17.64
N LYS A 2 -14.54 5.13 -16.35
CA LYS A 2 -13.85 5.84 -15.27
C LYS A 2 -12.42 5.30 -15.14
N LYS A 3 -11.41 6.17 -15.24
CA LYS A 3 -10.02 5.78 -14.94
C LYS A 3 -9.87 5.61 -13.42
N PRO A 4 -9.28 4.50 -12.93
CA PRO A 4 -8.99 4.35 -11.51
C PRO A 4 -8.00 5.41 -11.03
N GLU A 5 -8.11 5.79 -9.77
CA GLU A 5 -7.09 6.54 -9.05
C GLU A 5 -5.81 5.69 -9.00
N LEU A 6 -4.66 6.27 -9.38
CA LEU A 6 -3.36 5.63 -9.24
C LEU A 6 -2.72 6.11 -7.94
N LEU A 7 -2.79 5.28 -6.90
CA LEU A 7 -2.23 5.53 -5.58
C LEU A 7 -0.81 4.96 -5.47
N VAL A 8 0.15 5.77 -5.05
CA VAL A 8 1.56 5.35 -4.94
C VAL A 8 2.10 5.63 -3.54
N THR A 9 2.92 4.74 -2.98
CA THR A 9 3.61 4.99 -1.70
C THR A 9 5.06 5.45 -1.95
N PRO A 10 5.40 6.74 -1.77
CA PRO A 10 6.76 7.25 -1.97
C PRO A 10 7.72 6.86 -0.83
N THR A 11 9.03 6.94 -1.08
CA THR A 11 10.06 6.73 -0.04
C THR A 11 10.55 8.03 0.62
N ALA A 12 10.38 9.18 -0.03
CA ALA A 12 10.70 10.50 0.52
C ALA A 12 9.88 11.61 -0.14
N VAL A 13 9.81 12.78 0.52
CA VAL A 13 9.08 13.96 0.02
C VAL A 13 9.59 14.44 -1.33
N SER A 14 10.92 14.41 -1.54
CA SER A 14 11.59 14.88 -2.75
C SER A 14 11.15 14.16 -4.03
N GLU A 15 10.49 13.01 -3.92
CA GLU A 15 10.06 12.19 -5.05
C GLU A 15 8.61 12.45 -5.45
N ILE A 16 7.80 13.03 -4.55
CA ILE A 16 6.35 13.16 -4.72
C ILE A 16 6.04 13.92 -6.01
N GLU A 17 6.67 15.06 -6.25
CA GLU A 17 6.44 15.85 -7.46
C GLU A 17 6.68 15.03 -8.74
N SER A 18 7.78 14.26 -8.80
CA SER A 18 8.10 13.42 -9.95
C SER A 18 7.08 12.30 -10.15
N LEU A 19 6.57 11.70 -9.07
CA LEU A 19 5.52 10.66 -9.15
C LEU A 19 4.19 11.22 -9.66
N LEU A 20 3.83 12.43 -9.22
CA LEU A 20 2.62 13.11 -9.69
C LEU A 20 2.74 13.50 -11.16
N GLN A 21 3.90 14.00 -11.59
CA GLN A 21 4.19 14.27 -13.01
C GLN A 21 4.19 12.99 -13.86
N ALA A 22 4.56 11.84 -13.28
CA ALA A 22 4.47 10.53 -13.91
C ALA A 22 3.04 9.97 -13.99
N GLY A 23 2.07 10.62 -13.34
CA GLY A 23 0.65 10.29 -13.44
C GLY A 23 0.04 9.61 -12.22
N ALA A 24 0.74 9.56 -11.09
CA ALA A 24 0.10 9.26 -9.81
C ALA A 24 -0.95 10.35 -9.50
N THR A 25 -2.14 9.94 -9.07
CA THR A 25 -3.24 10.86 -8.73
C THR A 25 -3.43 10.98 -7.22
N ALA A 26 -2.79 10.11 -6.45
CA ALA A 26 -2.72 10.19 -5.00
C ALA A 26 -1.42 9.57 -4.48
N VAL A 27 -0.96 10.03 -3.32
CA VAL A 27 0.16 9.43 -2.58
C VAL A 27 -0.27 9.01 -1.17
N MET A 28 0.27 7.90 -0.68
CA MET A 28 0.09 7.49 0.72
C MET A 28 1.39 7.57 1.49
N VAL A 29 1.41 8.37 2.55
CA VAL A 29 2.55 8.66 3.43
C VAL A 29 2.20 8.35 4.88
N GLY A 30 3.15 8.48 5.81
CA GLY A 30 2.84 8.41 7.24
C GLY A 30 4.07 8.38 8.14
N GLU A 31 3.79 8.31 9.44
CA GLU A 31 4.78 8.12 10.51
C GLU A 31 4.73 6.68 11.02
N GLN A 32 5.89 6.04 11.21
CA GLN A 32 6.01 4.69 11.77
C GLN A 32 5.29 4.54 13.11
N ARG A 33 5.18 5.64 13.87
CA ARG A 33 4.48 5.65 15.15
C ARG A 33 3.01 5.23 15.03
N TYR A 34 2.36 5.52 13.90
CA TYR A 34 0.92 5.29 13.66
C TYR A 34 0.63 4.37 12.47
N GLY A 35 1.54 4.28 11.49
CA GLY A 35 1.39 3.50 10.26
C GLY A 35 2.28 2.26 10.23
N LEU A 36 1.82 1.22 9.51
CA LEU A 36 2.56 -0.02 9.29
C LEU A 36 3.15 -0.06 7.89
N ARG A 37 4.39 -0.59 7.77
CA ARG A 37 5.04 -0.90 6.49
C ARG A 37 5.01 0.27 5.53
N LEU A 38 5.44 1.44 6.00
CA LEU A 38 5.58 2.60 5.14
C LEU A 38 6.82 2.41 4.25
N ALA A 39 6.70 2.80 2.98
CA ALA A 39 7.85 2.79 2.06
C ALA A 39 8.93 3.80 2.51
N GLY A 40 8.49 4.98 2.99
CA GLY A 40 9.33 6.00 3.60
C GLY A 40 8.83 6.42 4.98
N GLU A 41 9.67 7.11 5.74
CA GLU A 41 9.24 7.79 6.98
C GLU A 41 8.93 9.24 6.69
N PHE A 42 7.72 9.68 7.01
CA PHE A 42 7.26 11.05 6.80
C PHE A 42 6.80 11.63 8.13
N LYS A 43 7.63 12.47 8.75
CA LYS A 43 7.28 13.19 9.97
C LYS A 43 6.25 14.28 9.68
N ARG A 44 5.73 14.92 10.71
CA ARG A 44 4.75 16.01 10.59
C ARG A 44 5.13 17.06 9.55
N GLU A 45 6.38 17.50 9.54
CA GLU A 45 6.87 18.49 8.56
C GLU A 45 6.81 17.95 7.13
N ASP A 46 7.23 16.69 6.94
CA ASP A 46 7.21 16.00 5.65
C ASP A 46 5.76 15.80 5.14
N ILE A 47 4.82 15.52 6.03
CA ILE A 47 3.39 15.37 5.69
C ILE A 47 2.82 16.71 5.21
N VAL A 48 3.14 17.81 5.89
CA VAL A 48 2.71 19.15 5.46
C VAL A 48 3.27 19.50 4.09
N GLU A 49 4.55 19.20 3.85
CA GLU A 49 5.18 19.42 2.55
C GLU A 49 4.56 18.54 1.45
N ALA A 50 4.32 17.25 1.74
CA ALA A 50 3.66 16.32 0.83
C ALA A 50 2.26 16.81 0.41
N VAL A 51 1.45 17.31 1.36
CA VAL A 51 0.14 17.89 1.06
C VAL A 51 0.25 19.10 0.14
N ASN A 52 1.18 20.02 0.45
CA ASN A 52 1.38 21.21 -0.38
C ASN A 52 1.75 20.86 -1.83
N ILE A 53 2.69 19.94 -2.02
CA ILE A 53 3.13 19.50 -3.37
C ILE A 53 1.98 18.82 -4.11
N ALA A 54 1.25 17.91 -3.44
CA ALA A 54 0.18 17.15 -4.06
C ALA A 54 -1.00 18.03 -4.48
N HIS A 55 -1.45 18.93 -3.60
CA HIS A 55 -2.57 19.83 -3.89
C HIS A 55 -2.25 20.81 -5.03
N GLN A 56 -1.00 21.25 -5.17
CA GLN A 56 -0.55 22.05 -6.34
C GLN A 56 -0.70 21.29 -7.67
N HIS A 57 -0.64 19.96 -7.63
CA HIS A 57 -0.82 19.06 -8.78
C HIS A 57 -2.22 18.46 -8.88
N ASN A 58 -3.18 18.93 -8.07
CA ASN A 58 -4.55 18.36 -7.95
C ASN A 58 -4.58 16.88 -7.57
N ALA A 59 -3.56 16.40 -6.86
CA ALA A 59 -3.47 15.05 -6.32
C ALA A 59 -3.83 15.03 -4.84
N LYS A 60 -4.21 13.85 -4.33
CA LYS A 60 -4.61 13.67 -2.93
C LYS A 60 -3.48 13.08 -2.09
N VAL A 61 -3.49 13.37 -0.79
CA VAL A 61 -2.59 12.76 0.19
C VAL A 61 -3.38 11.96 1.22
N TYR A 62 -3.03 10.69 1.34
CA TYR A 62 -3.57 9.81 2.38
C TYR A 62 -2.51 9.52 3.42
N VAL A 63 -2.90 9.53 4.70
CA VAL A 63 -1.99 9.21 5.79
C VAL A 63 -2.32 7.85 6.39
N ALA A 64 -1.32 6.98 6.42
CA ALA A 64 -1.40 5.67 7.03
C ALA A 64 -1.45 5.78 8.56
N MET A 65 -2.58 5.36 9.13
CA MET A 65 -2.80 5.10 10.56
C MET A 65 -3.34 3.67 10.75
N ASN A 66 -2.78 2.73 9.99
CA ASN A 66 -3.14 1.31 10.00
C ASN A 66 -2.39 0.49 11.07
N GLY A 67 -1.69 1.16 12.00
CA GLY A 67 -1.06 0.58 13.17
C GLY A 67 -1.98 -0.28 14.04
N LEU A 68 -1.38 -1.17 14.83
CA LEU A 68 -2.04 -1.79 15.98
C LEU A 68 -1.79 -0.92 17.21
N PHE A 69 -2.87 -0.44 17.83
CA PHE A 69 -2.82 0.54 18.92
C PHE A 69 -3.04 -0.12 20.27
N HIS A 70 -2.04 0.02 21.15
CA HIS A 70 -2.14 -0.36 22.56
C HIS A 70 -2.55 0.84 23.41
N ASN A 71 -3.01 0.60 24.64
CA ASN A 71 -3.61 1.62 25.51
C ASN A 71 -2.77 2.89 25.70
N ASP A 72 -1.43 2.74 25.70
CA ASP A 72 -0.47 3.84 25.79
C ASP A 72 -0.52 4.78 24.58
N LYS A 73 -0.70 4.25 23.37
CA LYS A 73 -0.79 5.04 22.13
C LYS A 73 -2.17 5.64 21.88
N ILE A 74 -3.24 5.13 22.52
CA ILE A 74 -4.61 5.64 22.33
C ILE A 74 -4.71 7.12 22.71
N ALA A 75 -4.01 7.54 23.77
CA ALA A 75 -4.05 8.92 24.26
C ALA A 75 -3.50 9.95 23.24
N GLU A 76 -2.67 9.50 22.29
CA GLU A 76 -2.01 10.35 21.29
C GLU A 76 -2.84 10.51 20.01
N LEU A 77 -3.82 9.63 19.79
CA LEU A 77 -4.60 9.60 18.54
C LEU A 77 -5.29 10.92 18.25
N ASN A 78 -5.94 11.53 19.26
CA ASN A 78 -6.69 12.76 19.08
C ASN A 78 -5.78 13.94 18.67
N GLU A 79 -4.61 14.07 19.29
CA GLU A 79 -3.65 15.12 18.92
C GLU A 79 -3.17 14.93 17.48
N TYR A 80 -2.81 13.69 17.11
CA TYR A 80 -2.30 13.42 15.77
C TYR A 80 -3.40 13.61 14.69
N ILE A 81 -4.63 13.15 14.94
CA ILE A 81 -5.77 13.37 14.04
C ILE A 81 -6.06 14.85 13.86
N LEU A 82 -5.98 15.65 14.93
CA LEU A 82 -6.16 17.10 14.84
C LEU A 82 -5.09 17.72 13.95
N PHE A 83 -3.83 17.32 14.12
CA PHE A 83 -2.73 17.74 13.24
C PHE A 83 -3.01 17.38 11.77
N LEU A 84 -3.41 16.14 11.47
CA LEU A 84 -3.70 15.72 10.08
C LEU A 84 -4.84 16.53 9.45
N LYS A 85 -5.86 16.87 10.24
CA LYS A 85 -6.94 17.76 9.82
C LYS A 85 -6.43 19.17 9.51
N GLU A 86 -5.60 19.75 10.37
CA GLU A 86 -5.02 21.08 10.17
C GLU A 86 -4.08 21.12 8.97
N ALA A 87 -3.32 20.05 8.75
CA ALA A 87 -2.48 19.85 7.57
C ALA A 87 -3.27 19.62 6.28
N SER A 88 -4.62 19.55 6.34
CA SER A 88 -5.50 19.33 5.18
C SER A 88 -5.27 18.00 4.45
N VAL A 89 -4.92 16.94 5.20
CA VAL A 89 -4.85 15.58 4.67
C VAL A 89 -6.21 15.13 4.13
N ASP A 90 -6.24 14.47 2.97
CA ASP A 90 -7.47 14.12 2.28
C ASP A 90 -8.22 12.94 2.91
N ALA A 91 -7.48 11.96 3.46
CA ALA A 91 -8.04 10.83 4.18
C ALA A 91 -7.02 10.15 5.11
N ILE A 92 -7.54 9.48 6.14
CA ILE A 92 -6.77 8.58 7.01
C ILE A 92 -7.03 7.13 6.61
N VAL A 93 -5.98 6.35 6.42
CA VAL A 93 -6.05 4.90 6.16
C VAL A 93 -5.90 4.15 7.48
N PHE A 94 -6.97 3.51 7.97
CA PHE A 94 -7.01 2.91 9.30
C PHE A 94 -7.27 1.41 9.25
N GLY A 95 -6.67 0.68 10.20
CA GLY A 95 -6.95 -0.74 10.43
C GLY A 95 -7.69 -0.98 11.74
N ASP A 96 -7.21 -0.35 12.81
CA ASP A 96 -7.76 -0.49 14.15
C ASP A 96 -9.04 0.36 14.35
N PRO A 97 -10.15 -0.21 14.85
CA PRO A 97 -11.38 0.53 15.14
C PRO A 97 -11.20 1.72 16.11
N ALA A 98 -10.16 1.72 16.95
CA ALA A 98 -9.84 2.83 17.83
C ALA A 98 -9.63 4.15 17.08
N VAL A 99 -8.99 4.10 15.90
CA VAL A 99 -8.76 5.28 15.07
C VAL A 99 -10.09 5.84 14.56
N LEU A 100 -11.01 4.98 14.11
CA LEU A 100 -12.34 5.42 13.67
C LEU A 100 -13.10 6.13 14.81
N MET A 101 -13.03 5.59 16.04
CA MET A 101 -13.68 6.21 17.19
C MET A 101 -13.08 7.58 17.52
N ALA A 102 -11.75 7.68 17.52
CA ALA A 102 -11.02 8.94 17.75
C ALA A 102 -11.30 10.00 16.67
N VAL A 103 -11.37 9.60 15.40
CA VAL A 103 -11.69 10.51 14.29
C VAL A 103 -13.10 11.07 14.42
N ARG A 104 -14.09 10.25 14.80
CA ARG A 104 -15.47 10.71 15.01
C ARG A 104 -15.60 11.75 16.12
N GLU A 105 -14.73 11.70 17.12
CA GLU A 105 -14.70 12.69 18.21
C GLU A 105 -13.96 13.96 17.78
N THR A 106 -12.79 13.82 17.15
CA THR A 106 -11.86 14.93 16.92
C THR A 106 -12.03 15.62 15.56
N ALA A 107 -12.27 14.84 14.51
CA ALA A 107 -12.35 15.30 13.12
C ALA A 107 -13.46 14.55 12.35
N PRO A 108 -14.75 14.73 12.67
CA PRO A 108 -15.84 13.93 12.10
C PRO A 108 -15.95 13.97 10.57
N GLU A 109 -15.48 15.05 9.95
CA GLU A 109 -15.49 15.26 8.49
C GLU A 109 -14.29 14.61 7.78
N MET A 110 -13.28 14.12 8.51
CA MET A 110 -12.11 13.47 7.95
C MET A 110 -12.53 12.17 7.24
N LYS A 111 -12.15 12.03 5.98
CA LYS A 111 -12.45 10.80 5.22
C LYS A 111 -11.58 9.66 5.74
N MET A 112 -12.16 8.47 5.74
CA MET A 112 -11.55 7.28 6.32
C MET A 112 -11.51 6.15 5.29
N HIS A 113 -10.35 5.54 5.09
CA HIS A 113 -10.16 4.36 4.25
C HIS A 113 -9.86 3.17 5.15
N TRP A 114 -10.71 2.14 5.12
CA TRP A 114 -10.52 0.95 5.93
C TRP A 114 -9.52 0.00 5.26
N SER A 115 -8.40 -0.27 5.95
CA SER A 115 -7.32 -1.16 5.51
C SER A 115 -6.77 -1.97 6.68
N THR A 116 -7.19 -3.23 6.74
CA THR A 116 -6.72 -4.23 7.71
C THR A 116 -5.75 -5.23 7.10
N GLU A 117 -5.31 -4.96 5.88
CA GLU A 117 -4.43 -5.80 5.06
C GLU A 117 -5.04 -7.12 4.58
N THR A 118 -5.55 -7.94 5.49
CA THR A 118 -5.91 -9.34 5.22
C THR A 118 -7.39 -9.66 5.35
N THR A 119 -8.22 -8.75 5.90
CA THR A 119 -9.63 -9.06 6.22
C THR A 119 -10.66 -8.39 5.31
N GLY A 120 -10.22 -7.58 4.35
CA GLY A 120 -11.06 -7.02 3.28
C GLY A 120 -11.37 -8.07 2.21
N THR A 121 -12.09 -9.14 2.57
CA THR A 121 -12.29 -10.33 1.70
C THR A 121 -13.71 -10.51 1.19
N ASN A 122 -14.64 -9.63 1.55
CA ASN A 122 -16.03 -9.70 1.09
C ASN A 122 -16.72 -8.34 1.15
N TRP A 123 -17.70 -8.12 0.26
CA TRP A 123 -18.46 -6.88 0.17
C TRP A 123 -19.25 -6.57 1.45
N TYR A 124 -19.67 -7.58 2.21
CA TYR A 124 -20.48 -7.39 3.41
C TYR A 124 -19.69 -6.69 4.51
N SER A 125 -18.44 -7.09 4.74
CA SER A 125 -17.50 -6.39 5.63
C SER A 125 -17.17 -4.99 5.12
N CYS A 126 -16.92 -4.83 3.81
CA CYS A 126 -16.65 -3.52 3.21
C CYS A 126 -17.80 -2.54 3.46
N ASN A 127 -19.04 -2.98 3.22
CA ASN A 127 -20.25 -2.18 3.43
C ASN A 127 -20.53 -1.93 4.92
N TYR A 128 -20.22 -2.89 5.80
CA TYR A 128 -20.29 -2.68 7.24
C TYR A 128 -19.42 -1.48 7.65
N TRP A 129 -18.16 -1.43 7.21
CA TRP A 129 -17.27 -0.30 7.50
C TRP A 129 -17.70 0.98 6.79
N GLY A 130 -18.26 0.87 5.59
CA GLY A 130 -18.90 1.98 4.88
C GLY A 130 -20.00 2.65 5.71
N ARG A 131 -20.90 1.86 6.29
CA ARG A 131 -21.97 2.34 7.18
C ARG A 131 -21.44 2.87 8.51
N LYS A 132 -20.22 2.51 8.90
CA LYS A 132 -19.49 3.11 10.01
C LYS A 132 -18.69 4.36 9.61
N GLY A 133 -18.76 4.81 8.36
CA GLY A 133 -18.20 6.08 7.90
C GLY A 133 -16.95 5.94 7.04
N ALA A 134 -16.45 4.73 6.78
CA ALA A 134 -15.41 4.53 5.78
C ALA A 134 -15.94 4.92 4.39
N LYS A 135 -15.10 5.57 3.59
CA LYS A 135 -15.39 5.91 2.19
C LYS A 135 -14.82 4.90 1.21
N ARG A 136 -13.79 4.17 1.66
CA ARG A 136 -13.03 3.20 0.88
C ARG A 136 -12.72 1.97 1.71
N ALA A 137 -12.68 0.81 1.08
CA ALA A 137 -12.15 -0.42 1.63
C ALA A 137 -10.98 -0.92 0.77
N VAL A 138 -9.86 -1.25 1.43
CA VAL A 138 -8.72 -1.90 0.80
C VAL A 138 -8.93 -3.41 0.86
N LEU A 139 -8.89 -4.07 -0.29
CA LEU A 139 -9.09 -5.50 -0.38
C LEU A 139 -7.84 -6.28 0.04
N ALA A 140 -8.08 -7.50 0.51
CA ALA A 140 -7.00 -8.43 0.82
C ALA A 140 -6.25 -8.84 -0.45
N ARG A 141 -4.93 -9.04 -0.32
CA ARG A 141 -4.02 -9.37 -1.44
C ARG A 141 -4.08 -10.83 -1.88
N GLU A 142 -4.83 -11.64 -1.14
CA GLU A 142 -4.99 -13.09 -1.39
C GLU A 142 -6.32 -13.43 -2.09
N LEU A 143 -6.93 -12.44 -2.77
CA LEU A 143 -8.17 -12.62 -3.53
C LEU A 143 -7.88 -12.93 -5.00
N SER A 144 -8.74 -13.74 -5.60
CA SER A 144 -8.77 -13.93 -7.05
C SER A 144 -9.42 -12.73 -7.75
N MET A 145 -9.18 -12.60 -9.06
CA MET A 145 -9.81 -11.59 -9.92
C MET A 145 -11.34 -11.64 -9.81
N ASP A 146 -11.92 -12.83 -9.96
CA ASP A 146 -13.37 -13.07 -9.81
C ASP A 146 -13.91 -12.58 -8.47
N SER A 147 -13.17 -12.83 -7.38
CA SER A 147 -13.58 -12.41 -6.04
C SER A 147 -13.58 -10.89 -5.90
N ILE A 148 -12.58 -10.22 -6.47
CA ILE A 148 -12.48 -8.75 -6.48
C ILE A 148 -13.66 -8.15 -7.25
N ILE A 149 -14.00 -8.71 -8.42
CA ILE A 149 -15.13 -8.28 -9.24
C ILE A 149 -16.46 -8.48 -8.49
N ASP A 150 -16.71 -9.66 -7.91
CA ASP A 150 -17.94 -9.93 -7.13
C ASP A 150 -18.09 -8.99 -5.93
N ILE A 151 -16.97 -8.65 -5.27
CA ILE A 151 -16.97 -7.67 -4.18
C ILE A 151 -17.33 -6.29 -4.71
N LYS A 152 -16.69 -5.85 -5.80
CA LYS A 152 -16.87 -4.52 -6.37
C LYS A 152 -18.30 -4.28 -6.84
N GLU A 153 -18.94 -5.26 -7.47
CA GLU A 153 -20.34 -5.18 -7.93
C GLU A 153 -21.34 -4.92 -6.79
N LYS A 154 -21.03 -5.37 -5.57
CA LYS A 154 -21.91 -5.26 -4.39
C LYS A 154 -21.45 -4.21 -3.38
N ALA A 155 -20.28 -3.61 -3.59
CA ALA A 155 -19.70 -2.64 -2.67
C ALA A 155 -20.46 -1.29 -2.72
N GLU A 156 -20.75 -0.75 -1.54
CA GLU A 156 -21.31 0.59 -1.33
C GLU A 156 -20.22 1.65 -1.10
N VAL A 157 -18.95 1.24 -1.11
CA VAL A 157 -17.75 2.05 -0.86
C VAL A 157 -16.78 1.94 -2.03
N GLU A 158 -15.81 2.86 -2.11
CA GLU A 158 -14.71 2.73 -3.06
C GLU A 158 -13.88 1.48 -2.75
N ILE A 159 -13.43 0.79 -3.79
CA ILE A 159 -12.59 -0.40 -3.69
C ILE A 159 -11.17 -0.09 -4.14
N GLU A 160 -10.21 -0.37 -3.25
CA GLU A 160 -8.78 -0.25 -3.53
C GLU A 160 -8.13 -1.63 -3.60
N VAL A 161 -7.38 -1.84 -4.68
CA VAL A 161 -6.67 -3.08 -4.97
C VAL A 161 -5.20 -2.76 -5.18
N GLN A 162 -4.32 -3.50 -4.51
CA GLN A 162 -2.90 -3.46 -4.81
C GLN A 162 -2.68 -4.17 -6.15
N VAL A 163 -2.02 -3.50 -7.09
CA VAL A 163 -1.71 -4.05 -8.43
C VAL A 163 -0.22 -4.32 -8.58
N HIS A 164 0.61 -3.67 -7.77
CA HIS A 164 2.06 -3.80 -7.82
C HIS A 164 2.71 -3.85 -6.43
N GLY A 165 3.76 -4.65 -6.29
CA GLY A 165 4.62 -4.68 -5.10
C GLY A 165 4.41 -5.90 -4.20
N MET A 166 5.12 -5.94 -3.07
CA MET A 166 5.12 -7.10 -2.18
C MET A 166 3.87 -7.19 -1.29
N THR A 167 3.59 -8.39 -0.80
CA THR A 167 2.54 -8.67 0.18
C THR A 167 3.15 -8.98 1.54
N CYS A 168 2.57 -8.44 2.62
CA CYS A 168 2.93 -8.85 3.97
C CYS A 168 2.31 -10.22 4.28
N MET A 169 3.14 -11.23 4.56
CA MET A 169 2.66 -12.56 4.94
C MET A 169 2.53 -12.70 6.46
N PHE A 170 3.40 -12.01 7.20
CA PHE A 170 3.43 -12.11 8.65
C PHE A 170 3.93 -10.83 9.29
N GLN A 171 3.29 -10.46 10.39
CA GLN A 171 3.71 -9.36 11.26
C GLN A 171 3.72 -9.81 12.72
N SER A 172 4.78 -9.43 13.42
CA SER A 172 4.89 -9.55 14.88
C SER A 172 5.22 -8.18 15.47
N LYS A 173 4.49 -7.74 16.50
CA LYS A 173 4.85 -6.51 17.26
C LYS A 173 6.15 -6.64 18.07
N ARG A 174 6.71 -7.84 18.17
CA ARG A 174 8.00 -8.10 18.83
C ARG A 174 9.13 -8.02 17.81
N SER A 175 10.28 -7.51 18.24
CA SER A 175 11.54 -7.50 17.47
C SER A 175 12.22 -8.88 17.49
N LEU A 176 11.72 -9.82 16.69
CA LEU A 176 12.24 -11.19 16.63
C LEU A 176 13.71 -11.25 16.20
N LEU A 177 14.12 -10.42 15.24
CA LEU A 177 15.50 -10.35 14.76
C LEU A 177 16.39 -9.70 15.82
N GLY A 178 16.00 -8.53 16.35
CA GLY A 178 16.73 -7.89 17.45
C GLY A 178 16.99 -8.84 18.62
N ASN A 179 15.94 -9.54 19.09
CA ASN A 179 16.06 -10.54 20.15
C ASN A 179 17.02 -11.69 19.79
N TYR A 180 16.99 -12.17 18.55
CA TYR A 180 17.88 -13.22 18.09
C TYR A 180 19.35 -12.77 18.05
N PHE A 181 19.62 -11.57 17.52
CA PHE A 181 20.98 -11.02 17.47
C PHE A 181 21.51 -10.71 18.87
N GLU A 182 20.68 -10.17 19.76
CA GLU A 182 21.04 -9.92 21.15
C GLU A 182 21.41 -11.23 21.87
N TYR A 183 20.63 -12.30 21.66
CA TYR A 183 20.95 -13.63 22.18
C TYR A 183 22.29 -14.16 21.65
N GLN A 184 22.68 -13.79 20.43
CA GLN A 184 24.00 -14.10 19.84
C GLN A 184 25.12 -13.14 20.31
N GLY A 185 24.83 -12.20 21.23
CA GLY A 185 25.78 -11.19 21.69
C GLY A 185 26.08 -10.09 20.67
N LYS A 186 25.20 -9.88 19.69
CA LYS A 186 25.31 -8.85 18.65
C LYS A 186 24.23 -7.80 18.87
N VAL A 187 24.61 -6.52 18.82
CA VAL A 187 23.62 -5.42 18.84
C VAL A 187 23.18 -5.16 17.40
N MET A 188 21.89 -5.33 17.14
CA MET A 188 21.26 -4.82 15.93
C MET A 188 20.64 -3.47 16.28
N GLU A 189 21.07 -2.39 15.63
CA GLU A 189 20.36 -1.12 15.75
C GLU A 189 18.96 -1.29 15.13
N ILE A 190 17.91 -1.00 15.91
CA ILE A 190 16.50 -1.17 15.51
C ILE A 190 16.14 -0.24 14.33
N GLU A 191 16.94 0.82 14.09
CA GLU A 191 16.79 1.77 12.97
C GLU A 191 17.28 1.22 11.60
N ASN A 192 17.13 -0.07 11.34
CA ASN A 192 17.62 -0.70 10.11
C ASN A 192 16.73 -0.48 8.87
N ARG A 193 16.11 0.70 8.70
CA ARG A 193 15.74 1.17 7.35
C ARG A 193 16.96 1.68 6.57
N LYS A 194 18.05 2.05 7.27
CA LYS A 194 19.27 2.62 6.66
C LYS A 194 20.36 1.60 6.34
N VAL A 195 20.29 0.39 6.87
CA VAL A 195 21.30 -0.63 6.58
C VAL A 195 20.86 -1.41 5.35
N GLU A 196 21.54 -1.13 4.23
CA GLU A 196 21.54 -1.86 2.96
C GLU A 196 21.97 -3.33 3.12
N LYS A 197 21.26 -4.09 3.94
CA LYS A 197 21.39 -5.55 4.02
C LYS A 197 20.00 -6.14 3.94
N ASP A 198 19.57 -6.39 2.72
CA ASP A 198 18.40 -7.21 2.44
C ASP A 198 18.50 -8.51 3.25
N MET A 199 17.74 -8.60 4.33
CA MET A 199 17.66 -9.82 5.13
C MET A 199 16.56 -10.70 4.56
N PHE A 200 16.85 -12.00 4.52
CA PHE A 200 15.91 -12.99 4.01
C PHE A 200 15.76 -14.15 5.00
N LEU A 201 14.53 -14.61 5.18
CA LEU A 201 14.28 -15.96 5.67
C LEU A 201 14.37 -16.93 4.48
N LEU A 202 15.22 -17.94 4.62
CA LEU A 202 15.43 -18.95 3.61
C LEU A 202 14.56 -20.18 3.90
N ASP A 203 13.71 -20.54 2.95
CA ASP A 203 13.03 -21.83 2.93
C ASP A 203 13.74 -22.72 1.90
N ASN A 204 14.59 -23.61 2.38
CA ASN A 204 15.37 -24.51 1.52
C ASN A 204 14.50 -25.56 0.82
N GLU A 205 13.34 -25.92 1.37
CA GLU A 205 12.46 -26.94 0.77
C GLU A 205 11.75 -26.39 -0.46
N ARG A 206 11.31 -25.13 -0.38
CA ARG A 206 10.62 -24.43 -1.47
C ARG A 206 11.54 -23.56 -2.32
N ASN A 207 12.82 -23.46 -1.95
CA ASN A 207 13.81 -22.55 -2.54
C ASN A 207 13.34 -21.08 -2.56
N ASN A 208 12.59 -20.68 -1.53
CA ASN A 208 12.05 -19.33 -1.40
C ASN A 208 12.93 -18.46 -0.50
N LYS A 209 12.95 -17.16 -0.79
CA LYS A 209 13.61 -16.13 0.01
C LYS A 209 12.59 -15.08 0.38
N TYR A 210 12.27 -15.00 1.66
CA TYR A 210 11.26 -14.06 2.16
C TYR A 210 11.95 -12.84 2.75
N PRO A 211 11.82 -11.63 2.15
CA PRO A 211 12.34 -10.42 2.74
C PRO A 211 11.81 -10.24 4.16
N ILE A 212 12.70 -9.94 5.10
CA ILE A 212 12.37 -9.70 6.50
C ILE A 212 13.03 -8.42 6.97
N PHE A 213 12.27 -7.56 7.64
CA PHE A 213 12.79 -6.32 8.23
C PHE A 213 12.10 -6.00 9.55
N GLU A 214 12.70 -5.09 10.32
CA GLU A 214 12.13 -4.55 11.55
C GLU A 214 11.98 -3.04 11.49
N ASP A 215 10.92 -2.54 12.12
CA ASP A 215 10.70 -1.13 12.40
C ASP A 215 10.10 -0.93 13.81
N GLU A 216 9.63 0.28 14.14
CA GLU A 216 8.95 0.56 15.42
C GLU A 216 7.75 -0.37 15.70
N ASN A 217 7.18 -0.98 14.65
CA ASN A 217 6.05 -1.90 14.74
C ASN A 217 6.43 -3.37 14.79
N GLY A 218 7.72 -3.68 14.96
CA GLY A 218 8.25 -5.02 15.15
C GLY A 218 8.73 -5.65 13.85
N THR A 219 8.59 -6.97 13.72
CA THR A 219 9.10 -7.75 12.59
C THR A 219 8.04 -7.95 11.51
N HIS A 220 8.44 -7.75 10.26
CA HIS A 220 7.61 -7.97 9.06
C HIS A 220 8.29 -8.99 8.15
N ILE A 221 7.54 -10.01 7.73
CA ILE A 221 7.98 -10.98 6.73
C ILE A 221 7.10 -10.80 5.49
N MET A 222 7.75 -10.61 4.36
CA MET A 222 7.11 -10.27 3.09
C MET A 222 7.11 -11.47 2.14
N SER A 223 6.26 -11.41 1.11
CA SER A 223 6.20 -12.39 0.04
C SER A 223 7.56 -12.50 -0.68
N PRO A 224 7.90 -13.69 -1.21
CA PRO A 224 9.17 -13.90 -1.88
C PRO A 224 9.21 -13.23 -3.27
N ASN A 225 8.02 -13.04 -3.85
CA ASN A 225 7.80 -12.39 -5.13
C ASN A 225 7.00 -11.10 -4.90
N ASP A 226 7.16 -10.14 -5.80
CA ASP A 226 6.29 -8.98 -5.89
C ASP A 226 5.17 -9.26 -6.88
N MET A 227 3.97 -8.80 -6.55
CA MET A 227 2.85 -8.86 -7.47
C MET A 227 3.02 -7.81 -8.57
N CYS A 228 2.68 -8.16 -9.81
CA CYS A 228 2.51 -7.27 -10.94
C CYS A 228 1.36 -7.78 -11.79
N ILE A 229 0.42 -6.90 -12.15
CA ILE A 229 -0.78 -7.26 -12.91
C ILE A 229 -1.01 -6.25 -14.05
N ILE A 230 0.06 -5.58 -14.49
CA ILE A 230 0.02 -4.50 -15.50
C ILE A 230 -0.53 -4.97 -16.84
N ASP A 231 -0.43 -6.27 -17.11
CA ASP A 231 -0.89 -6.98 -18.30
C ASP A 231 -2.31 -7.54 -18.19
N GLU A 232 -2.93 -7.44 -17.02
CA GLU A 232 -4.27 -7.99 -16.75
C GLU A 232 -5.19 -6.97 -16.05
N LEU A 233 -5.10 -5.70 -16.45
CA LEU A 233 -5.92 -4.61 -15.90
C LEU A 233 -7.35 -4.57 -16.44
N SER A 234 -7.62 -5.23 -17.57
CA SER A 234 -8.85 -5.12 -18.35
C SER A 234 -10.10 -5.38 -17.51
N GLU A 235 -10.14 -6.52 -16.83
CA GLU A 235 -11.31 -6.95 -16.05
C GLU A 235 -11.62 -6.02 -14.88
N MET A 236 -10.59 -5.55 -14.17
CA MET A 236 -10.76 -4.61 -13.05
C MET A 236 -11.25 -3.24 -13.52
N ILE A 237 -10.78 -2.77 -14.67
CA ILE A 237 -11.21 -1.50 -15.25
C ILE A 237 -12.65 -1.60 -15.77
N ASP A 238 -13.02 -2.73 -16.38
CA ASP A 238 -14.39 -3.02 -16.82
C ASP A 238 -15.36 -3.11 -15.62
N ALA A 239 -14.91 -3.68 -14.49
CA ALA A 239 -15.64 -3.73 -13.23
C ALA A 239 -15.65 -2.39 -12.46
N GLU A 240 -15.02 -1.34 -12.99
CA GLU A 240 -14.91 0.00 -12.40
C GLU A 240 -14.26 0.00 -11.00
N VAL A 241 -13.24 -0.83 -10.76
CA VAL A 241 -12.41 -0.75 -9.54
C VAL A 241 -11.88 0.69 -9.39
N ASP A 242 -11.98 1.25 -8.18
CA ASP A 242 -11.81 2.70 -8.00
C ASP A 242 -10.35 3.12 -7.91
N VAL A 243 -9.48 2.26 -7.36
CA VAL A 243 -8.10 2.61 -7.02
C VAL A 243 -7.17 1.44 -7.29
N PHE A 244 -6.11 1.73 -8.03
CA PHE A 244 -4.97 0.85 -8.20
C PHE A 244 -3.80 1.37 -7.38
N LYS A 245 -3.30 0.53 -6.47
CA LYS A 245 -2.19 0.87 -5.59
C LYS A 245 -0.88 0.22 -6.06
N ILE A 246 0.16 1.05 -6.20
CA ILE A 246 1.56 0.64 -6.32
C ILE A 246 2.21 0.75 -4.94
N ASP A 247 2.63 -0.39 -4.38
CA ASP A 247 3.33 -0.45 -3.10
C ASP A 247 4.86 -0.39 -3.30
N GLY A 248 5.47 0.64 -2.72
CA GLY A 248 6.88 1.00 -2.84
C GLY A 248 7.76 0.47 -1.71
N VAL A 249 7.22 -0.36 -0.80
CA VAL A 249 8.02 -0.91 0.31
C VAL A 249 9.23 -1.69 -0.22
N LEU A 250 10.41 -1.34 0.31
CA LEU A 250 11.71 -1.88 -0.08
C LEU A 250 12.02 -1.69 -1.58
N LYS A 251 11.47 -0.67 -2.23
CA LYS A 251 11.83 -0.26 -3.60
C LYS A 251 12.64 1.02 -3.59
N SER A 252 13.43 1.22 -4.64
CA SER A 252 14.14 2.48 -4.84
C SER A 252 13.19 3.55 -5.41
N PRO A 253 13.47 4.84 -5.17
CA PRO A 253 12.75 5.97 -5.78
C PRO A 253 12.57 5.82 -7.29
N GLN A 254 13.68 5.47 -7.97
CA GLN A 254 13.71 5.34 -9.43
C GLN A 254 12.83 4.19 -9.92
N TYR A 255 12.80 3.07 -9.20
CA TYR A 255 11.93 1.95 -9.55
C TYR A 255 10.45 2.35 -9.45
N ILE A 256 10.06 2.99 -8.35
CA ILE A 256 8.67 3.43 -8.13
C ILE A 256 8.24 4.41 -9.23
N LEU A 257 9.13 5.34 -9.61
CA LEU A 257 8.87 6.29 -10.69
C LEU A 257 8.63 5.61 -12.04
N GLU A 258 9.50 4.70 -12.46
CA GLU A 258 9.36 4.02 -13.75
C GLU A 258 8.12 3.12 -13.81
N VAL A 259 7.83 2.40 -12.72
CA VAL A 259 6.60 1.60 -12.61
C VAL A 259 5.36 2.50 -12.66
N THR A 260 5.37 3.65 -11.99
CA THR A 260 4.25 4.61 -12.02
C THR A 260 3.94 5.08 -13.44
N LYS A 261 4.97 5.44 -14.22
CA LYS A 261 4.81 5.84 -15.64
C LYS A 261 4.15 4.73 -16.47
N LYS A 262 4.62 3.50 -16.30
CA LYS A 262 4.12 2.33 -17.04
C LYS A 262 2.68 2.02 -16.67
N TYR A 263 2.32 2.02 -15.38
CA TYR A 263 0.93 1.84 -14.97
C TYR A 263 0.02 2.99 -15.44
N ARG A 264 0.50 4.24 -15.43
CA ARG A 264 -0.27 5.36 -16.00
C ARG A 264 -0.57 5.13 -17.47
N GLN A 265 0.45 4.78 -18.26
CA GLN A 265 0.31 4.42 -19.67
C GLN A 265 -0.65 3.24 -19.86
N ALA A 266 -0.47 2.15 -19.11
CA ALA A 266 -1.32 0.96 -19.19
C ALA A 266 -2.79 1.29 -18.90
N ILE A 267 -3.07 2.03 -17.83
CA ILE A 267 -4.44 2.43 -17.47
C ILE A 267 -5.04 3.35 -18.55
N ASP A 268 -4.25 4.30 -19.07
CA ASP A 268 -4.73 5.22 -20.10
C ASP A 268 -5.07 4.50 -21.40
N LEU A 269 -4.19 3.62 -21.89
CA LEU A 269 -4.45 2.78 -23.07
C LEU A 269 -5.64 1.86 -22.82
N CYS A 270 -5.66 1.15 -21.70
CA CYS A 270 -6.74 0.23 -21.34
C CYS A 270 -8.14 0.90 -21.38
N VAL A 271 -8.23 2.18 -21.02
CA VAL A 271 -9.50 2.94 -21.03
C VAL A 271 -9.78 3.64 -22.37
N ASP A 272 -8.76 4.21 -23.03
CA ASP A 272 -8.93 5.08 -24.19
C ASP A 272 -8.73 4.35 -25.53
N ASP A 273 -7.87 3.32 -25.56
CA ASP A 273 -7.52 2.50 -26.73
C ASP A 273 -7.17 1.05 -26.32
N ARG A 274 -8.22 0.24 -26.10
CA ARG A 274 -8.13 -1.15 -25.65
C ARG A 274 -7.27 -2.02 -26.57
N GLU A 275 -7.33 -1.80 -27.88
CA GLU A 275 -6.57 -2.59 -28.85
C GLU A 275 -5.07 -2.32 -28.69
N GLU A 276 -4.68 -1.06 -28.53
CA GLU A 276 -3.27 -0.71 -28.30
C GLU A 276 -2.77 -1.24 -26.95
N TYR A 277 -3.59 -1.19 -25.89
CA TYR A 277 -3.22 -1.83 -24.62
C TYR A 277 -2.89 -3.31 -24.81
N GLU A 278 -3.76 -4.08 -25.50
CA GLU A 278 -3.51 -5.51 -25.74
C GLU A 278 -2.25 -5.76 -26.60
N ASN A 279 -1.86 -4.81 -27.46
CA ASN A 279 -0.64 -4.90 -28.26
C ASN A 279 0.65 -4.69 -27.44
N VAL A 280 0.62 -3.84 -26.39
CA VAL A 280 1.84 -3.41 -25.67
C VAL A 280 1.94 -3.93 -24.24
N LYS A 281 0.90 -4.58 -23.71
CA LYS A 281 0.84 -4.97 -22.29
C LYS A 281 1.95 -5.94 -21.88
N ASP A 282 2.32 -6.87 -22.76
CA ASP A 282 3.40 -7.83 -22.53
C ASP A 282 4.76 -7.11 -22.52
N ASP A 283 4.98 -6.16 -23.44
CA ASP A 283 6.19 -5.33 -23.48
C ASP A 283 6.33 -4.49 -22.19
N LEU A 284 5.22 -3.93 -21.69
CA LEU A 284 5.21 -3.18 -20.42
C LEU A 284 5.61 -4.07 -19.23
N LEU A 285 5.12 -5.32 -19.19
CA LEU A 285 5.51 -6.29 -18.18
C LEU A 285 7.01 -6.61 -18.27
N GLU A 286 7.52 -6.95 -19.47
CA GLU A 286 8.93 -7.25 -19.71
C GLU A 286 9.84 -6.09 -19.29
N GLU A 287 9.44 -4.84 -19.56
CA GLU A 287 10.17 -3.68 -19.11
C GLU A 287 10.20 -3.56 -17.58
N ILE A 288 9.11 -3.84 -16.87
CA ILE A 288 9.11 -3.86 -15.38
C ILE A 288 10.00 -4.99 -14.86
N GLU A 289 9.94 -6.18 -15.47
CA GLU A 289 10.79 -7.31 -15.12
C GLU A 289 12.27 -6.96 -15.24
N SER A 290 12.65 -6.22 -16.28
CA SER A 290 14.04 -5.77 -16.49
C SER A 290 14.55 -4.82 -15.39
N LEU A 291 13.64 -4.08 -14.75
CA LEU A 291 13.94 -3.18 -13.63
C LEU A 291 13.91 -3.91 -12.28
N GLN A 292 13.37 -5.12 -12.22
CA GLN A 292 13.09 -5.81 -10.98
C GLN A 292 14.37 -6.37 -10.34
N PRO A 293 14.54 -6.24 -9.01
CA PRO A 293 15.65 -6.89 -8.31
C PRO A 293 15.61 -8.42 -8.47
N ILE A 294 16.75 -9.02 -8.82
CA ILE A 294 16.90 -10.47 -9.08
C ILE A 294 16.40 -11.34 -7.91
N ASN A 295 16.52 -10.84 -6.69
CA ASN A 295 16.11 -11.52 -5.45
C ASN A 295 14.61 -11.39 -5.14
N ARG A 296 13.82 -10.70 -5.98
CA ARG A 296 12.38 -10.46 -5.80
C ARG A 296 11.67 -10.52 -7.16
N PRO A 297 11.54 -11.70 -7.79
CA PRO A 297 10.89 -11.81 -9.10
C PRO A 297 9.42 -11.37 -9.04
N LEU A 298 8.83 -11.11 -10.20
CA LEU A 298 7.40 -10.79 -10.32
C LEU A 298 6.56 -12.06 -10.41
N ASP A 299 5.34 -12.00 -9.89
CA ASP A 299 4.26 -12.92 -10.20
C ASP A 299 2.90 -12.21 -10.20
N THR A 300 1.84 -12.95 -10.48
CA THR A 300 0.45 -12.43 -10.50
C THR A 300 -0.22 -12.47 -9.12
N GLY A 301 0.53 -12.69 -8.03
CA GLY A 301 -0.02 -12.82 -6.69
C GLY A 301 -1.04 -13.96 -6.58
N PHE A 302 -2.27 -13.63 -6.20
CA PHE A 302 -3.40 -14.57 -6.07
C PHE A 302 -4.50 -14.35 -7.10
N PHE A 303 -4.35 -13.40 -8.03
CA PHE A 303 -5.40 -13.03 -9.00
C PHE A 303 -5.91 -14.24 -9.80
N PHE A 304 -5.02 -15.18 -10.17
CA PHE A 304 -5.36 -16.38 -10.96
C PHE A 304 -5.17 -17.70 -10.21
N LYS A 305 -4.98 -17.67 -8.89
CA LYS A 305 -4.82 -18.89 -8.10
C LYS A 305 -6.20 -19.34 -7.60
N GLU A 306 -6.49 -20.63 -7.76
CA GLU A 306 -7.61 -21.23 -7.04
C GLU A 306 -7.37 -21.06 -5.53
N THR A 307 -8.32 -20.43 -4.83
CA THR A 307 -8.25 -20.27 -3.38
C THR A 307 -8.54 -21.62 -2.74
N VAL A 308 -7.48 -22.43 -2.54
CA VAL A 308 -7.60 -23.71 -1.84
C VAL A 308 -7.66 -23.41 -0.35
N TYR A 309 -8.87 -23.46 0.21
CA TYR A 309 -9.12 -23.46 1.66
C TYR A 309 -9.03 -24.87 2.25
#